data_AF-A0A7K1FK82-F1
#
_entry.id   AF-A0A7K1FK82-F1
#
_cell.length_a   1.000
_cell.length_b   1.000
_cell.length_c   1.000
_cell.angle_alpha   90.00
_cell.angle_beta   90.00
_cell.angle_gamma   90.00
#
_symmetry.space_group_name_H-M   'P 1'
#
loop_
_entity.id
_entity.type
_entity.pdbx_description
1 polymer ?
#
loop_
_entity_poly.entity_id
_entity_poly.type
_entity_poly.pdbx_seq_one_letter_code
_entity_poly.pdbx_strand_id
1 'polypeptide(L)'
;MPLTVLRRVPTRLALVVLLLFGTTVTMAVTPAATADASTIASFRTVMTAGQKLASGRTITLASGQVSMVMSTSGELRIFAQKTLIWQTPTGGNAGAYATMRADGSFAVLAAGGTTLWSTPTAGRAGAYLSLGQNAVLAVRAAGSGYALWNSGATNSTLFRGTILQPGWMLFTKDGRVRLLMQSDGNLVIHRDGTLIWSSGTGGNPGAQAAVRVDGNLVVARAGKTLWQSATKNTTARATLQPDGYFVVYDSLQTPLWWKDKGVHARLCNTTAADPAGTTLTRWRPVIRCVLAAQGRTWLDSVTDVETIIRYESSGRPDAINLWDSNAQAGHPSKGLMQVIQPTFDRWRSTALSTDLFNPSANIFAGVNYAVNRYGSVHNVPGLVSLRAGGPYKGY
;
A
#
# COMPACT_ATOMS: atom_id res chain seq x y z
N MET A 1 -89.50 -67.06 48.20
CA MET A 1 -89.98 -66.82 46.83
C MET A 1 -88.79 -66.79 45.88
N PRO A 2 -88.94 -67.30 44.65
CA PRO A 2 -87.90 -68.02 43.92
C PRO A 2 -87.36 -67.25 42.70
N LEU A 3 -86.51 -67.95 41.96
CA LEU A 3 -86.08 -67.78 40.57
C LEU A 3 -84.92 -66.81 40.28
N THR A 4 -84.10 -66.95 39.23
CA THR A 4 -83.52 -68.03 38.39
C THR A 4 -82.70 -67.20 37.36
N VAL A 5 -81.67 -67.82 36.75
CA VAL A 5 -81.06 -67.48 35.43
C VAL A 5 -80.24 -66.16 35.32
N LEU A 6 -79.23 -65.99 34.44
CA LEU A 6 -78.89 -66.68 33.19
C LEU A 6 -77.39 -66.53 32.83
N ARG A 7 -76.97 -67.43 31.94
CA ARG A 7 -75.65 -67.71 31.36
C ARG A 7 -75.12 -66.63 30.38
N ARG A 8 -73.78 -66.54 30.34
CA ARG A 8 -72.81 -66.49 29.21
C ARG A 8 -73.12 -65.78 27.87
N VAL A 9 -72.19 -64.85 27.51
CA VAL A 9 -71.37 -64.77 26.26
C VAL A 9 -72.11 -64.46 24.92
N PRO A 10 -71.43 -64.07 23.82
CA PRO A 10 -70.76 -62.81 23.44
C PRO A 10 -71.56 -62.04 22.34
N THR A 11 -71.12 -60.87 21.89
CA THR A 11 -71.65 -60.27 20.63
C THR A 11 -70.52 -59.50 19.94
N ARG A 12 -69.78 -60.20 19.06
CA ARG A 12 -69.82 -60.14 17.58
C ARG A 12 -69.23 -58.87 16.97
N LEU A 13 -68.07 -59.09 16.33
CA LEU A 13 -67.54 -58.37 15.18
C LEU A 13 -68.66 -57.95 14.21
N ALA A 14 -68.66 -56.67 13.84
CA ALA A 14 -69.04 -56.24 12.50
C ALA A 14 -67.85 -55.49 11.92
N LEU A 15 -67.17 -56.18 10.99
CA LEU A 15 -66.09 -55.68 10.15
C LEU A 15 -66.69 -54.67 9.16
N VAL A 16 -66.53 -53.38 9.40
CA VAL A 16 -66.79 -52.36 8.37
C VAL A 16 -65.51 -52.23 7.55
N VAL A 17 -65.52 -52.84 6.37
CA VAL A 17 -64.52 -52.60 5.32
C VAL A 17 -64.76 -51.20 4.79
N LEU A 18 -64.01 -50.22 5.29
CA LEU A 18 -63.88 -48.92 4.64
C LEU A 18 -62.64 -48.99 3.74
N LEU A 19 -62.87 -49.12 2.44
CA LEU A 19 -61.86 -48.91 1.40
C LEU A 19 -61.47 -47.43 1.40
N LEU A 20 -60.56 -47.05 2.29
CA LEU A 20 -59.80 -45.81 2.18
C LEU A 20 -58.64 -46.09 1.24
N PHE A 21 -58.64 -45.44 0.07
CA PHE A 21 -57.46 -45.30 -0.76
C PHE A 21 -56.36 -44.65 0.08
N GLY A 22 -55.44 -45.47 0.58
CA GLY A 22 -54.21 -45.01 1.22
C GLY A 22 -53.37 -44.28 0.18
N THR A 23 -53.52 -42.98 0.09
CA THR A 23 -52.47 -42.13 -0.48
C THR A 23 -51.36 -42.12 0.55
N THR A 24 -50.38 -43.01 0.38
CA THR A 24 -49.08 -42.84 1.03
C THR A 24 -48.51 -41.53 0.51
N VAL A 25 -48.60 -40.47 1.32
CA VAL A 25 -47.70 -39.33 1.17
C VAL A 25 -46.34 -39.83 1.64
N THR A 26 -45.58 -40.41 0.72
CA THR A 26 -44.13 -40.50 0.87
C THR A 26 -43.63 -39.06 0.90
N MET A 27 -43.33 -38.57 2.10
CA MET A 27 -42.41 -37.44 2.26
C MET A 27 -41.09 -37.90 1.65
N ALA A 28 -40.87 -37.55 0.38
CA ALA A 28 -39.56 -37.61 -0.20
C ALA A 28 -38.69 -36.69 0.64
N VAL A 29 -37.95 -37.26 1.59
CA VAL A 29 -36.72 -36.62 2.07
C VAL A 29 -35.83 -36.61 0.85
N THR A 30 -35.88 -35.51 0.11
CA THR A 30 -34.86 -35.21 -0.87
C THR A 30 -33.55 -35.22 -0.08
N PRO A 31 -32.60 -36.14 -0.36
CA PRO A 31 -31.27 -35.95 0.16
C PRO A 31 -30.85 -34.55 -0.28
N ALA A 32 -30.44 -33.72 0.67
CA ALA A 32 -29.87 -32.41 0.37
C ALA A 32 -28.82 -32.64 -0.72
N ALA A 33 -29.11 -32.14 -1.91
CA ALA A 33 -28.29 -32.40 -3.08
C ALA A 33 -26.85 -32.01 -2.73
N THR A 34 -25.99 -33.01 -2.63
CA THR A 34 -24.55 -32.81 -2.70
C THR A 34 -24.30 -32.21 -4.06
N ALA A 35 -24.16 -30.89 -4.11
CA ALA A 35 -23.80 -30.17 -5.32
C ALA A 35 -22.36 -30.53 -5.68
N ASP A 36 -22.20 -31.67 -6.33
CA ASP A 36 -20.98 -32.01 -7.05
C ASP A 36 -20.93 -31.26 -8.39
N ALA A 37 -19.70 -30.99 -8.78
CA ALA A 37 -19.27 -29.97 -9.73
C ALA A 37 -20.04 -29.92 -11.07
N SER A 38 -20.57 -28.74 -11.43
CA SER A 38 -20.60 -28.21 -12.82
C SER A 38 -21.42 -26.91 -13.01
N THR A 39 -21.34 -25.90 -12.13
CA THR A 39 -21.89 -24.57 -12.45
C THR A 39 -20.83 -23.66 -13.08
N ILE A 40 -20.56 -23.90 -14.37
CA ILE A 40 -19.88 -22.93 -15.24
C ILE A 40 -20.92 -21.87 -15.64
N ALA A 41 -20.96 -20.76 -14.91
CA ALA A 41 -21.52 -19.49 -15.39
C ALA A 41 -21.00 -18.33 -14.53
N SER A 42 -20.00 -17.61 -15.04
CA SER A 42 -19.44 -16.37 -14.49
C SER A 42 -19.18 -16.38 -12.99
N PHE A 43 -17.96 -16.74 -12.58
CA PHE A 43 -17.44 -16.09 -11.39
C PHE A 43 -17.40 -14.61 -11.71
N ARG A 44 -18.39 -13.88 -11.19
CA ARG A 44 -18.28 -12.44 -11.02
C ARG A 44 -16.98 -12.20 -10.25
N THR A 45 -16.47 -10.99 -10.34
CA THR A 45 -15.30 -10.51 -9.58
C THR A 45 -15.49 -10.58 -8.05
N VAL A 46 -16.46 -11.36 -7.56
CA VAL A 46 -16.96 -11.49 -6.20
C VAL A 46 -17.23 -12.98 -5.89
N MET A 47 -16.78 -13.46 -4.73
CA MET A 47 -17.19 -14.75 -4.17
C MET A 47 -17.90 -14.54 -2.82
N THR A 48 -19.08 -15.10 -2.68
CA THR A 48 -19.90 -15.09 -1.46
C THR A 48 -19.80 -16.42 -0.73
N ALA A 49 -20.30 -16.47 0.52
CA ALA A 49 -20.21 -17.65 1.37
C ALA A 49 -20.69 -18.93 0.66
N GLY A 50 -19.88 -20.00 0.77
CA GLY A 50 -20.12 -21.31 0.16
C GLY A 50 -19.56 -21.47 -1.25
N GLN A 51 -19.23 -20.38 -1.96
CA GLN A 51 -18.64 -20.47 -3.30
C GLN A 51 -17.18 -20.94 -3.24
N LYS A 52 -16.80 -21.79 -4.20
CA LYS A 52 -15.48 -22.45 -4.26
C LYS A 52 -14.81 -22.22 -5.61
N LEU A 53 -13.52 -21.92 -5.61
CA LEU A 53 -12.65 -22.00 -6.78
C LEU A 53 -11.86 -23.31 -6.70
N ALA A 54 -12.27 -24.29 -7.51
CA ALA A 54 -11.65 -25.62 -7.54
C ALA A 54 -10.23 -25.59 -8.15
N SER A 55 -9.43 -26.60 -7.82
CA SER A 55 -8.10 -26.83 -8.40
C SER A 55 -8.12 -26.76 -9.93
N GLY A 56 -7.14 -26.06 -10.51
CA GLY A 56 -6.99 -25.81 -11.95
C GLY A 56 -7.92 -24.74 -12.53
N ARG A 57 -8.87 -24.19 -11.75
CA ARG A 57 -9.80 -23.17 -12.24
C ARG A 57 -9.22 -21.78 -12.16
N THR A 58 -9.62 -20.96 -13.14
CA THR A 58 -9.17 -19.58 -13.31
C THR A 58 -10.36 -18.65 -13.41
N ILE A 59 -10.25 -17.49 -12.76
CA ILE A 59 -11.12 -16.33 -12.92
C ILE A 59 -10.31 -15.25 -13.62
N THR A 60 -10.88 -14.62 -14.66
CA THR A 60 -10.18 -13.64 -15.50
C THR A 60 -10.97 -12.34 -15.58
N LEU A 61 -10.28 -11.21 -15.50
CA LEU A 61 -10.82 -9.84 -15.63
C LEU A 61 -10.17 -9.11 -16.80
N ALA A 62 -10.79 -8.01 -17.23
CA ALA A 62 -10.25 -7.05 -18.21
C ALA A 62 -9.60 -7.75 -19.41
N SER A 63 -10.41 -8.57 -20.10
CA SER A 63 -10.03 -9.33 -21.31
C SER A 63 -8.79 -10.23 -21.20
N GLY A 64 -8.37 -10.65 -19.99
CA GLY A 64 -7.17 -11.49 -19.82
C GLY A 64 -6.05 -10.85 -19.03
N GLN A 65 -6.14 -9.55 -18.73
CA GLN A 65 -5.06 -8.81 -18.11
C GLN A 65 -4.87 -9.11 -16.63
N VAL A 66 -5.91 -9.55 -15.92
CA VAL A 66 -5.80 -9.97 -14.51
C VAL A 66 -6.46 -11.33 -14.36
N SER A 67 -5.80 -12.25 -13.66
CA SER A 67 -6.39 -13.55 -13.36
C SER A 67 -6.11 -14.04 -11.95
N MET A 68 -7.02 -14.82 -11.41
CA MET A 68 -6.88 -15.59 -10.19
C MET A 68 -7.00 -17.06 -10.52
N VAL A 69 -5.99 -17.84 -10.18
CA VAL A 69 -5.87 -19.25 -10.52
C VAL A 69 -5.72 -20.04 -9.23
N MET A 70 -6.57 -21.03 -9.02
CA MET A 70 -6.24 -22.08 -8.06
C MET A 70 -5.36 -23.09 -8.77
N SER A 71 -4.06 -23.10 -8.49
CA SER A 71 -3.10 -23.98 -9.15
C SER A 71 -3.34 -25.45 -8.81
N THR A 72 -3.02 -26.35 -9.73
CA THR A 72 -3.08 -27.80 -9.50
C THR A 72 -2.10 -28.28 -8.43
N SER A 73 -1.04 -27.50 -8.15
CA SER A 73 -0.09 -27.74 -7.06
C SER A 73 -0.54 -27.21 -5.69
N GLY A 74 -1.68 -26.51 -5.60
CA GLY A 74 -2.34 -26.16 -4.34
C GLY A 74 -2.23 -24.70 -3.89
N GLU A 75 -1.64 -23.81 -4.70
CA GLU A 75 -1.58 -22.38 -4.43
C GLU A 75 -2.72 -21.62 -5.11
N LEU A 76 -3.32 -20.67 -4.39
CA LEU A 76 -4.09 -19.62 -5.04
C LEU A 76 -3.12 -18.55 -5.53
N ARG A 77 -3.10 -18.30 -6.83
CA ARG A 77 -2.17 -17.37 -7.50
C ARG A 77 -2.95 -16.24 -8.17
N ILE A 78 -2.44 -15.02 -8.08
CA ILE A 78 -2.96 -13.85 -8.79
C ILE A 78 -1.92 -13.41 -9.82
N PHE A 79 -2.36 -13.23 -11.07
CA PHE A 79 -1.54 -12.72 -12.16
C PHE A 79 -2.04 -11.37 -12.66
N ALA A 80 -1.11 -10.53 -13.12
CA ALA A 80 -1.39 -9.34 -13.91
C ALA A 80 -0.48 -9.35 -15.14
N GLN A 81 -1.04 -9.18 -16.34
CA GLN A 81 -0.32 -9.27 -17.61
C GLN A 81 0.53 -10.55 -17.73
N LYS A 82 0.02 -11.68 -17.22
CA LYS A 82 0.71 -12.99 -17.13
C LYS A 82 1.87 -13.07 -16.13
N THR A 83 2.19 -12.00 -15.41
CA THR A 83 3.18 -12.00 -14.32
C THR A 83 2.52 -12.43 -13.02
N LEU A 84 3.14 -13.34 -12.27
CA LEU A 84 2.68 -13.71 -10.92
C LEU A 84 2.88 -12.55 -9.96
N ILE A 85 1.81 -12.09 -9.33
CA ILE A 85 1.82 -10.90 -8.46
C ILE A 85 1.67 -11.28 -6.98
N TRP A 86 0.89 -12.32 -6.69
CA TRP A 86 0.68 -12.80 -5.31
C TRP A 86 0.31 -14.26 -5.31
N GLN A 87 0.65 -14.98 -4.24
CA GLN A 87 0.18 -16.33 -4.03
C GLN A 87 0.07 -16.71 -2.54
N THR A 88 -0.76 -17.71 -2.24
CA THR A 88 -0.79 -18.34 -0.92
C THR A 88 0.41 -19.28 -0.72
N PRO A 89 0.93 -19.42 0.51
CA PRO A 89 2.01 -20.36 0.83
C PRO A 89 1.46 -21.79 1.05
N THR A 90 0.77 -22.34 0.05
CA THR A 90 0.04 -23.62 0.17
C THR A 90 0.45 -24.64 -0.89
N GLY A 91 1.64 -24.46 -1.49
CA GLY A 91 2.16 -25.36 -2.52
C GLY A 91 2.40 -26.78 -2.00
N GLY A 92 2.37 -27.76 -2.91
CA GLY A 92 2.49 -29.19 -2.60
C GLY A 92 1.17 -29.84 -2.16
N ASN A 93 0.06 -29.11 -2.14
CA ASN A 93 -1.25 -29.60 -1.73
C ASN A 93 -2.14 -29.82 -2.96
N ALA A 94 -1.86 -30.87 -3.72
CA ALA A 94 -2.61 -31.20 -4.93
C ALA A 94 -4.12 -31.37 -4.62
N GLY A 95 -4.96 -30.80 -5.49
CA GLY A 95 -6.42 -30.84 -5.31
C GLY A 95 -6.97 -29.84 -4.28
N ALA A 96 -6.13 -28.99 -3.68
CA ALA A 96 -6.62 -27.90 -2.83
C ALA A 96 -7.57 -26.96 -3.59
N TYR A 97 -8.45 -26.30 -2.86
CA TYR A 97 -9.43 -25.34 -3.38
C TYR A 97 -9.56 -24.11 -2.50
N ALA A 98 -9.96 -23.00 -3.09
CA ALA A 98 -10.23 -21.76 -2.34
C ALA A 98 -11.74 -21.55 -2.14
N THR A 99 -12.15 -20.99 -1.00
CA THR A 99 -13.57 -20.75 -0.72
C THR A 99 -13.79 -19.56 0.20
N MET A 100 -14.92 -18.87 0.01
CA MET A 100 -15.43 -17.91 0.99
C MET A 100 -16.32 -18.66 1.98
N ARG A 101 -16.00 -18.62 3.26
CA ARG A 101 -16.72 -19.35 4.32
C ARG A 101 -17.85 -18.50 4.91
N ALA A 102 -18.81 -19.17 5.54
CA ALA A 102 -19.95 -18.53 6.19
C ALA A 102 -19.56 -17.62 7.37
N ASP A 103 -18.42 -17.91 8.02
CA ASP A 103 -17.87 -17.09 9.11
C ASP A 103 -17.28 -15.75 8.64
N GLY A 104 -17.22 -15.49 7.33
CA GLY A 104 -16.64 -14.28 6.75
C GLY A 104 -15.16 -14.37 6.43
N SER A 105 -14.53 -15.54 6.60
CA SER A 105 -13.15 -15.78 6.18
C SER A 105 -13.08 -16.34 4.75
N PHE A 106 -12.13 -15.83 3.97
CA PHE A 106 -11.68 -16.48 2.75
C PHE A 106 -10.50 -17.41 3.05
N ALA A 107 -10.51 -18.62 2.50
CA ALA A 107 -9.52 -19.64 2.83
C ALA A 107 -9.15 -20.55 1.65
N VAL A 108 -7.95 -21.12 1.71
CA VAL A 108 -7.51 -22.24 0.90
C VAL A 108 -7.52 -23.49 1.77
N LEU A 109 -8.17 -24.55 1.29
CA LEU A 109 -8.29 -25.84 1.98
C LEU A 109 -7.68 -26.94 1.13
N ALA A 110 -7.11 -27.94 1.80
CA ALA A 110 -6.70 -29.19 1.16
C ALA A 110 -7.93 -29.92 0.58
N ALA A 111 -7.70 -30.90 -0.31
CA ALA A 111 -8.78 -31.70 -0.90
C ALA A 111 -9.73 -32.31 0.15
N GLY A 112 -9.18 -32.76 1.28
CA GLY A 112 -9.95 -33.29 2.42
C GLY A 112 -10.61 -32.25 3.34
N GLY A 113 -10.50 -30.95 3.05
CA GLY A 113 -11.15 -29.88 3.81
C GLY A 113 -10.33 -29.30 4.98
N THR A 114 -9.10 -29.74 5.21
CA THR A 114 -8.20 -29.12 6.19
C THR A 114 -7.83 -27.70 5.74
N THR A 115 -7.91 -26.72 6.65
CA THR A 115 -7.49 -25.33 6.35
C THR A 115 -5.98 -25.26 6.18
N LEU A 116 -5.52 -24.82 5.01
CA LEU A 116 -4.09 -24.59 4.74
C LEU A 116 -3.71 -23.12 4.94
N TRP A 117 -4.62 -22.21 4.60
CA TRP A 117 -4.45 -20.78 4.77
C TRP A 117 -5.81 -20.10 4.89
N SER A 118 -5.92 -19.04 5.69
CA SER A 118 -7.13 -18.23 5.76
C SER A 118 -6.84 -16.77 6.09
N THR A 119 -7.71 -15.91 5.59
CA THR A 119 -7.75 -14.49 5.97
C THR A 119 -8.20 -14.30 7.43
N PRO A 120 -7.70 -13.28 8.14
CA PRO A 120 -8.06 -12.99 9.53
C PRO A 120 -9.39 -12.21 9.61
N THR A 121 -10.44 -12.71 8.97
CA THR A 121 -11.75 -12.05 8.89
C THR A 121 -12.90 -12.91 9.39
N ALA A 122 -12.60 -13.96 10.15
CA ALA A 122 -13.62 -14.77 10.82
C ALA A 122 -14.46 -13.92 11.80
N GLY A 123 -15.74 -14.26 11.94
CA GLY A 123 -16.73 -13.47 12.69
C GLY A 123 -17.36 -12.32 11.90
N ARG A 124 -17.08 -12.21 10.59
CA ARG A 124 -17.62 -11.18 9.70
C ARG A 124 -18.65 -11.78 8.73
N ALA A 125 -19.68 -12.41 9.28
CA ALA A 125 -20.71 -13.10 8.51
C ALA A 125 -21.27 -12.22 7.37
N GLY A 126 -21.48 -12.82 6.21
CA GLY A 126 -21.92 -12.12 4.99
C GLY A 126 -20.82 -11.37 4.23
N ALA A 127 -19.58 -11.30 4.74
CA ALA A 127 -18.46 -10.78 3.97
C ALA A 127 -18.29 -11.56 2.65
N TYR A 128 -17.70 -10.90 1.65
CA TYR A 128 -17.47 -11.46 0.34
C TYR A 128 -16.04 -11.19 -0.15
N LEU A 129 -15.46 -12.13 -0.89
CA LEU A 129 -14.23 -11.93 -1.62
C LEU A 129 -14.50 -11.05 -2.84
N SER A 130 -13.53 -10.23 -3.24
CA SER A 130 -13.54 -9.49 -4.50
C SER A 130 -12.15 -9.48 -5.13
N LEU A 131 -12.09 -9.58 -6.46
CA LEU A 131 -10.89 -9.38 -7.25
C LEU A 131 -11.07 -8.11 -8.10
N GLY A 132 -10.21 -7.11 -7.90
CA GLY A 132 -10.26 -5.86 -8.66
C GLY A 132 -9.46 -5.90 -9.97
N GLN A 133 -9.76 -4.98 -10.89
CA GLN A 133 -8.97 -4.75 -12.12
C GLN A 133 -7.49 -4.37 -11.82
N ASN A 134 -7.21 -3.94 -10.59
CA ASN A 134 -5.87 -3.65 -10.09
C ASN A 134 -5.14 -4.89 -9.55
N ALA A 135 -5.64 -6.11 -9.80
CA ALA A 135 -5.09 -7.37 -9.28
C ALA A 135 -5.01 -7.47 -7.75
N VAL A 136 -5.78 -6.66 -7.03
CA VAL A 136 -5.93 -6.79 -5.58
C VAL A 136 -7.08 -7.74 -5.29
N LEU A 137 -6.77 -8.79 -4.53
CA LEU A 137 -7.77 -9.68 -3.94
C LEU A 137 -8.14 -9.13 -2.56
N ALA A 138 -9.42 -8.96 -2.25
CA ALA A 138 -9.86 -8.38 -1.00
C ALA A 138 -11.10 -9.07 -0.44
N VAL A 139 -11.16 -9.25 0.87
CA VAL A 139 -12.39 -9.61 1.59
C VAL A 139 -13.06 -8.32 2.04
N ARG A 140 -14.35 -8.15 1.72
CA ARG A 140 -15.13 -6.93 1.94
C ARG A 140 -16.32 -7.20 2.84
N ALA A 141 -16.65 -6.22 3.69
CA ALA A 141 -17.79 -6.29 4.59
C ALA A 141 -19.11 -6.23 3.81
N ALA A 142 -20.10 -7.01 4.28
CA ALA A 142 -21.47 -6.92 3.79
C ALA A 142 -22.03 -5.51 3.98
N GLY A 143 -22.81 -5.03 3.01
CA GLY A 143 -23.45 -3.70 3.04
C GLY A 143 -22.50 -2.57 2.68
N SER A 144 -21.51 -2.28 3.53
CA SER A 144 -20.64 -1.10 3.36
C SER A 144 -19.57 -1.25 2.26
N GLY A 145 -19.19 -2.49 1.92
CA GLY A 145 -18.20 -2.77 0.89
C GLY A 145 -16.75 -2.41 1.24
N TYR A 146 -16.48 -1.89 2.44
CA TYR A 146 -15.11 -1.61 2.90
C TYR A 146 -14.28 -2.91 3.01
N ALA A 147 -12.99 -2.82 2.71
CA ALA A 147 -12.08 -3.96 2.76
C ALA A 147 -11.73 -4.32 4.21
N LEU A 148 -12.04 -5.55 4.60
CA LEU A 148 -11.65 -6.18 5.87
C LEU A 148 -10.23 -6.79 5.77
N TRP A 149 -9.83 -7.20 4.57
CA TRP A 149 -8.51 -7.72 4.24
C TRP A 149 -8.20 -7.50 2.75
N ASN A 150 -6.92 -7.40 2.37
CA ASN A 150 -6.49 -7.43 0.97
C ASN A 150 -5.12 -8.12 0.80
N SER A 151 -4.84 -8.63 -0.40
CA SER A 151 -3.64 -9.41 -0.72
C SER A 151 -2.35 -8.59 -0.82
N GLY A 152 -2.42 -7.26 -0.87
CA GLY A 152 -1.25 -6.41 -1.08
C GLY A 152 -0.55 -6.54 -2.45
N ALA A 153 -1.11 -7.37 -3.34
CA ALA A 153 -0.49 -7.86 -4.58
C ALA A 153 0.12 -6.77 -5.48
N THR A 154 -0.55 -5.64 -5.73
CA THR A 154 -0.01 -4.53 -6.54
C THR A 154 0.34 -3.30 -5.72
N ASN A 155 0.33 -3.44 -4.40
CA ASN A 155 0.39 -2.30 -3.54
C ASN A 155 1.80 -2.15 -3.01
N SER A 156 2.59 -1.32 -3.67
CA SER A 156 3.83 -0.84 -3.07
C SER A 156 3.56 0.04 -1.84
N THR A 157 2.30 0.33 -1.49
CA THR A 157 1.90 1.22 -0.41
C THR A 157 1.18 0.52 0.74
N LEU A 158 1.69 0.69 1.96
CA LEU A 158 0.94 0.43 3.20
C LEU A 158 0.09 1.64 3.52
N PHE A 159 -1.22 1.43 3.66
CA PHE A 159 -2.12 2.47 4.15
C PHE A 159 -2.20 2.45 5.68
N ARG A 160 -2.67 3.55 6.25
CA ARG A 160 -2.99 3.65 7.68
C ARG A 160 -3.90 2.50 8.12
N GLY A 161 -3.55 1.87 9.25
CA GLY A 161 -4.25 0.71 9.79
C GLY A 161 -3.83 -0.62 9.16
N THR A 162 -3.01 -0.60 8.09
CA THR A 162 -2.48 -1.84 7.50
C THR A 162 -1.38 -2.43 8.36
N ILE A 163 -1.50 -3.73 8.62
CA ILE A 163 -0.51 -4.54 9.33
C ILE A 163 0.06 -5.56 8.34
N LEU A 164 1.39 -5.55 8.22
CA LEU A 164 2.19 -6.51 7.46
C LEU A 164 2.66 -7.61 8.43
N GLN A 165 2.09 -8.81 8.28
CA GLN A 165 2.41 -9.97 9.11
C GLN A 165 3.77 -10.59 8.72
N PRO A 166 4.38 -11.42 9.59
CA PRO A 166 5.49 -12.27 9.19
C PRO A 166 5.21 -13.04 7.89
N GLY A 167 6.18 -13.03 6.98
CA GLY A 167 6.10 -13.63 5.64
C GLY A 167 5.40 -12.75 4.59
N TRP A 168 4.77 -11.64 4.97
CA TRP A 168 4.11 -10.74 4.02
C TRP A 168 5.10 -9.76 3.41
N MET A 169 4.79 -9.33 2.18
CA MET A 169 5.68 -8.52 1.37
C MET A 169 4.94 -7.54 0.47
N LEU A 170 5.64 -6.47 0.09
CA LEU A 170 5.23 -5.51 -0.94
C LEU A 170 6.28 -5.50 -2.04
N PHE A 171 5.86 -5.12 -3.25
CA PHE A 171 6.74 -5.01 -4.41
C PHE A 171 6.52 -3.72 -5.17
N THR A 172 7.56 -3.28 -5.86
CA THR A 172 7.43 -2.31 -6.95
C THR A 172 6.81 -2.99 -8.16
N LYS A 173 6.21 -2.21 -9.06
CA LYS A 173 5.47 -2.73 -10.24
C LYS A 173 6.33 -3.62 -11.14
N ASP A 174 7.63 -3.36 -11.20
CA ASP A 174 8.62 -4.13 -11.94
C ASP A 174 9.16 -5.35 -11.18
N GLY A 175 8.73 -5.56 -9.92
CA GLY A 175 9.15 -6.67 -9.06
C GLY A 175 10.58 -6.59 -8.53
N ARG A 176 11.36 -5.57 -8.93
CA ARG A 176 12.79 -5.48 -8.61
C ARG A 176 13.06 -5.13 -7.16
N VAL A 177 12.20 -4.33 -6.54
CA VAL A 177 12.32 -3.97 -5.13
C VAL A 177 11.22 -4.63 -4.34
N ARG A 178 11.60 -5.31 -3.24
CA ARG A 178 10.69 -5.97 -2.31
C ARG A 178 10.89 -5.48 -0.89
N LEU A 179 9.81 -5.17 -0.18
CA LEU A 179 9.78 -5.01 1.27
C LEU A 179 9.22 -6.31 1.85
N LEU A 180 9.91 -6.92 2.81
CA LEU A 180 9.54 -8.20 3.43
C LEU A 180 9.56 -8.06 4.95
N MET A 181 8.45 -8.42 5.61
CA MET A 181 8.45 -8.69 7.05
C MET A 181 8.84 -10.15 7.26
N GLN A 182 10.07 -10.42 7.69
CA GLN A 182 10.61 -11.76 7.86
C GLN A 182 10.04 -12.46 9.11
N SER A 183 10.09 -13.80 9.12
CA SER A 183 9.61 -14.65 10.22
C SER A 183 10.40 -14.48 11.52
N ASP A 184 11.67 -14.08 11.42
CA ASP A 184 12.55 -13.74 12.54
C ASP A 184 12.21 -12.39 13.19
N GLY A 185 11.23 -11.66 12.66
CA GLY A 185 10.79 -10.36 13.17
C GLY A 185 11.52 -9.16 12.56
N ASN A 186 12.33 -9.34 11.51
CA ASN A 186 12.99 -8.24 10.83
C ASN A 186 12.17 -7.70 9.64
N LEU A 187 12.01 -6.38 9.53
CA LEU A 187 11.52 -5.75 8.30
C LEU A 187 12.71 -5.38 7.41
N VAL A 188 12.72 -5.87 6.17
CA VAL A 188 13.86 -5.72 5.25
C VAL A 188 13.43 -5.29 3.86
N ILE A 189 14.32 -4.60 3.16
CA ILE A 189 14.14 -4.25 1.74
C ILE A 189 15.25 -4.93 0.94
N HIS A 190 14.87 -5.63 -0.14
CA HIS A 190 15.83 -6.09 -1.14
C HIS A 190 15.59 -5.41 -2.49
N ARG A 191 16.66 -5.24 -3.26
CA ARG A 191 16.64 -4.91 -4.68
C ARG A 191 17.35 -6.00 -5.44
N ASP A 192 16.70 -6.58 -6.45
CA ASP A 192 17.28 -7.60 -7.32
C ASP A 192 17.93 -8.74 -6.51
N GLY A 193 17.27 -9.16 -5.42
CA GLY A 193 17.75 -10.18 -4.49
C GLY A 193 18.76 -9.71 -3.44
N THR A 194 19.35 -8.52 -3.57
CA THR A 194 20.34 -7.96 -2.64
C THR A 194 19.66 -7.19 -1.50
N LEU A 195 20.05 -7.45 -0.24
CA LEU A 195 19.57 -6.69 0.92
C LEU A 195 20.11 -5.26 0.90
N ILE A 196 19.22 -4.25 0.90
CA ILE A 196 19.61 -2.83 0.82
C ILE A 196 19.18 -2.01 2.04
N TRP A 197 18.35 -2.57 2.92
CA TRP A 197 17.96 -1.94 4.19
C TRP A 197 17.34 -2.97 5.15
N SER A 198 17.52 -2.75 6.45
CA SER A 198 16.90 -3.52 7.51
C SER A 198 16.50 -2.60 8.68
N SER A 199 15.35 -2.90 9.29
CA SER A 199 14.91 -2.28 10.54
C SER A 199 15.76 -2.64 11.77
N GLY A 200 16.59 -3.69 11.66
CA GLY A 200 17.43 -4.18 12.76
C GLY A 200 16.67 -4.93 13.85
N THR A 201 15.43 -5.37 13.59
CA THR A 201 14.56 -5.99 14.60
C THR A 201 14.57 -7.53 14.57
N GLY A 202 15.54 -8.15 13.88
CA GLY A 202 15.70 -9.61 13.85
C GLY A 202 15.87 -10.22 15.25
N GLY A 203 15.49 -11.48 15.40
CA GLY A 203 15.45 -12.17 16.70
C GLY A 203 14.18 -11.92 17.51
N ASN A 204 13.14 -11.34 16.90
CA ASN A 204 11.84 -11.08 17.50
C ASN A 204 10.69 -11.79 16.75
N PRO A 205 10.64 -13.14 16.70
CA PRO A 205 9.59 -13.87 15.97
C PRO A 205 8.18 -13.42 16.36
N GLY A 206 7.33 -13.26 15.35
CA GLY A 206 5.97 -12.75 15.50
C GLY A 206 5.86 -11.22 15.55
N ALA A 207 6.96 -10.47 15.39
CA ALA A 207 6.87 -9.04 15.15
C ALA A 207 6.14 -8.75 13.84
N GLN A 208 5.44 -7.61 13.79
CA GLN A 208 4.65 -7.15 12.66
C GLN A 208 5.05 -5.72 12.32
N ALA A 209 5.03 -5.36 11.03
CA ALA A 209 5.16 -3.98 10.62
C ALA A 209 3.78 -3.35 10.40
N ALA A 210 3.59 -2.09 10.75
CA ALA A 210 2.29 -1.43 10.55
C ALA A 210 2.45 0.07 10.39
N VAL A 211 1.61 0.67 9.55
CA VAL A 211 1.34 2.11 9.63
C VAL A 211 0.19 2.28 10.62
N ARG A 212 0.51 2.66 11.85
CA ARG A 212 -0.48 2.81 12.93
C ARG A 212 -1.46 3.93 12.62
N VAL A 213 -2.58 3.92 13.35
CA VAL A 213 -3.59 4.98 13.26
C VAL A 213 -3.05 6.37 13.63
N ASP A 214 -1.94 6.49 14.33
CA ASP A 214 -1.29 7.78 14.58
C ASP A 214 -0.41 8.26 13.40
N GLY A 215 -0.31 7.48 12.31
CA GLY A 215 0.54 7.80 11.15
C GLY A 215 1.99 7.32 11.28
N ASN A 216 2.33 6.65 12.38
CA ASN A 216 3.67 6.15 12.61
C ASN A 216 3.86 4.79 11.94
N LEU A 217 4.89 4.64 11.12
CA LEU A 217 5.32 3.33 10.64
C LEU A 217 6.17 2.68 11.73
N VAL A 218 5.78 1.49 12.17
CA VAL A 218 6.48 0.77 13.25
C VAL A 218 6.76 -0.67 12.85
N VAL A 219 7.77 -1.25 13.52
CA VAL A 219 7.85 -2.69 13.74
C VAL A 219 7.59 -2.93 15.23
N ALA A 220 6.64 -3.81 15.55
CA ALA A 220 6.22 -4.04 16.92
C ALA A 220 5.90 -5.51 17.19
N ARG A 221 6.05 -5.93 18.44
CA ARG A 221 5.71 -7.28 18.92
C ARG A 221 4.93 -7.16 20.23
N ALA A 222 3.78 -7.82 20.32
CA ALA A 222 2.93 -7.81 21.52
C ALA A 222 2.70 -6.40 22.11
N GLY A 223 2.44 -5.42 21.24
CA GLY A 223 2.25 -4.01 21.63
C GLY A 223 3.54 -3.20 21.87
N LYS A 224 4.69 -3.84 22.08
CA LYS A 224 5.98 -3.17 22.23
C LYS A 224 6.55 -2.76 20.87
N THR A 225 6.82 -1.47 20.70
CA THR A 225 7.54 -0.96 19.52
C THR A 225 9.02 -1.34 19.59
N LEU A 226 9.53 -1.98 18.54
CA LEU A 226 10.93 -2.36 18.38
C LEU A 226 11.69 -1.35 17.50
N TRP A 227 11.00 -0.81 16.50
CA TRP A 227 11.52 0.21 15.59
C TRP A 227 10.38 1.14 15.14
N GLN A 228 10.68 2.40 14.82
CA GLN A 228 9.68 3.35 14.30
C GLN A 228 10.28 4.44 13.40
N SER A 229 9.45 4.97 12.49
CA SER A 229 9.78 6.12 11.63
C SER A 229 9.67 7.49 12.33
N ALA A 230 9.01 7.54 13.49
CA ALA A 230 8.71 8.75 14.25
C ALA A 230 7.82 9.77 13.51
N THR A 231 6.87 9.30 12.69
CA THR A 231 6.00 10.13 11.82
C THR A 231 4.59 10.37 12.37
N LYS A 232 4.46 10.54 13.69
CA LYS A 232 3.17 10.65 14.42
C LYS A 232 2.33 11.87 14.00
N ASN A 233 1.05 11.85 14.35
CA ASN A 233 0.02 12.90 14.17
C ASN A 233 -0.39 13.18 12.72
N THR A 234 -0.41 12.16 11.86
CA THR A 234 -0.78 12.34 10.45
C THR A 234 -1.63 11.18 9.92
N THR A 235 -2.39 11.42 8.84
CA THR A 235 -3.00 10.37 8.02
C THR A 235 -1.94 9.81 7.06
N ALA A 236 -1.06 8.97 7.58
CA ALA A 236 0.10 8.50 6.82
C ALA A 236 -0.17 7.26 5.95
N ARG A 237 0.64 7.11 4.91
CA ARG A 237 0.84 5.86 4.16
C ARG A 237 2.32 5.65 3.89
N ALA A 238 2.80 4.42 3.75
CA ALA A 238 4.20 4.12 3.47
C ALA A 238 4.35 3.44 2.10
N THR A 239 5.07 4.04 1.16
CA THR A 239 5.19 3.56 -0.23
C THR A 239 6.63 3.13 -0.54
N LEU A 240 6.77 1.91 -1.07
CA LEU A 240 7.97 1.34 -1.68
C LEU A 240 8.04 1.79 -3.14
N GLN A 241 9.21 2.28 -3.55
CA GLN A 241 9.42 2.90 -4.86
C GLN A 241 10.44 2.12 -5.69
N PRO A 242 10.36 2.17 -7.04
CA PRO A 242 11.29 1.46 -7.94
C PRO A 242 12.77 1.80 -7.70
N ASP A 243 13.02 3.01 -7.23
CA ASP A 243 14.33 3.52 -6.83
C ASP A 243 14.81 3.01 -5.46
N GLY A 244 14.09 2.07 -4.86
CA GLY A 244 14.51 1.34 -3.65
C GLY A 244 14.13 2.04 -2.36
N TYR A 245 13.54 3.24 -2.43
CA TYR A 245 13.11 3.96 -1.25
C TYR A 245 11.81 3.42 -0.69
N PHE A 246 11.73 3.43 0.64
CA PHE A 246 10.49 3.21 1.36
C PHE A 246 10.16 4.48 2.14
N VAL A 247 9.07 5.13 1.78
CA VAL A 247 8.77 6.51 2.14
C VAL A 247 7.41 6.59 2.81
N VAL A 248 7.35 7.16 4.00
CA VAL A 248 6.10 7.50 4.67
C VAL A 248 5.66 8.87 4.17
N TYR A 249 4.45 8.95 3.63
CA TYR A 249 3.79 10.16 3.17
C TYR A 249 2.61 10.51 4.09
N ASP A 250 2.30 11.79 4.24
CA ASP A 250 1.00 12.24 4.78
C ASP A 250 -0.13 12.15 3.72
N SER A 251 -1.33 12.65 4.06
CA SER A 251 -2.50 12.68 3.16
C SER A 251 -2.32 13.60 1.95
N LEU A 252 -1.45 14.60 2.06
CA LEU A 252 -1.16 15.57 1.01
C LEU A 252 -0.06 15.07 0.06
N GLN A 253 0.45 13.84 0.26
CA GLN A 253 1.55 13.24 -0.50
C GLN A 253 2.95 13.74 -0.10
N THR A 254 3.09 14.32 1.09
CA THR A 254 4.36 14.88 1.54
C THR A 254 5.18 13.87 2.35
N PRO A 255 6.46 13.65 2.00
CA PRO A 255 7.27 12.60 2.63
C PRO A 255 7.69 12.98 4.05
N LEU A 256 7.16 12.30 5.05
CA LEU A 256 7.46 12.48 6.48
C LEU A 256 8.73 11.75 6.94
N TRP A 257 9.05 10.62 6.30
CA TRP A 257 10.23 9.80 6.61
C TRP A 257 10.58 8.87 5.45
N TRP A 258 11.82 8.43 5.35
CA TRP A 258 12.23 7.33 4.47
C TRP A 258 13.47 6.61 5.01
N LYS A 259 13.79 5.45 4.42
CA LYS A 259 14.81 4.49 4.90
C LYS A 259 16.21 5.03 5.22
N ASP A 260 16.63 6.18 4.64
CA ASP A 260 17.99 6.74 4.76
C ASP A 260 18.01 8.29 4.77
N LYS A 261 17.67 8.94 5.89
CA LYS A 261 17.57 10.41 5.98
C LYS A 261 18.90 11.17 5.67
N GLY A 262 20.07 10.54 5.87
CA GLY A 262 21.39 11.14 5.65
C GLY A 262 22.01 10.96 4.25
N VAL A 263 21.53 10.00 3.45
CA VAL A 263 22.09 9.67 2.12
C VAL A 263 21.64 10.67 1.04
N HIS A 264 20.53 11.38 1.24
CA HIS A 264 19.96 12.31 0.26
C HIS A 264 20.86 13.50 -0.05
N ALA A 265 21.56 14.10 0.92
CA ALA A 265 22.53 15.15 0.60
C ALA A 265 23.62 14.64 -0.36
N ARG A 266 24.13 13.43 -0.12
CA ARG A 266 25.12 12.79 -1.01
C ARG A 266 24.55 12.52 -2.40
N LEU A 267 23.29 12.12 -2.51
CA LEU A 267 22.63 11.86 -3.79
C LEU A 267 22.25 13.13 -4.55
N CYS A 268 21.75 14.16 -3.87
CA CYS A 268 21.52 15.46 -4.50
C CYS A 268 22.83 16.00 -5.08
N ASN A 269 23.97 15.73 -4.42
CA ASN A 269 25.28 16.08 -4.97
C ASN A 269 25.62 15.29 -6.24
N THR A 270 25.34 13.98 -6.31
CA THR A 270 25.56 13.17 -7.53
C THR A 270 24.60 13.50 -8.68
N THR A 271 23.38 13.94 -8.38
CA THR A 271 22.39 14.39 -9.38
C THR A 271 22.49 15.88 -9.71
N ALA A 272 23.48 16.60 -9.13
CA ALA A 272 23.65 18.04 -9.31
C ALA A 272 24.28 18.43 -10.66
N ALA A 273 24.76 17.48 -11.46
CA ALA A 273 25.17 17.76 -12.83
C ALA A 273 23.96 18.26 -13.64
N ASP A 274 24.11 19.38 -14.36
CA ASP A 274 23.03 20.05 -15.10
C ASP A 274 22.14 19.02 -15.83
N PRO A 275 20.91 18.75 -15.33
CA PRO A 275 20.09 17.67 -15.84
C PRO A 275 19.75 17.93 -17.31
N ALA A 276 19.87 16.90 -18.15
CA ALA A 276 19.62 17.03 -19.59
C ALA A 276 18.26 17.71 -19.88
N GLY A 277 18.28 18.74 -20.72
CA GLY A 277 17.11 19.52 -21.11
C GLY A 277 17.37 21.02 -21.14
N THR A 278 16.57 21.76 -21.91
CA THR A 278 16.70 23.23 -22.10
C THR A 278 15.63 24.03 -21.36
N THR A 279 14.69 23.37 -20.68
CA THR A 279 13.60 24.02 -19.95
C THR A 279 13.84 24.00 -18.44
N LEU A 280 13.26 24.97 -17.73
CA LEU A 280 13.34 25.07 -16.26
C LEU A 280 12.87 23.82 -15.51
N THR A 281 12.00 23.02 -16.13
CA THR A 281 11.51 21.77 -15.55
C THR A 281 12.61 20.74 -15.30
N ARG A 282 13.78 20.88 -15.97
CA ARG A 282 14.97 20.05 -15.74
C ARG A 282 15.46 20.09 -14.29
N TRP A 283 15.20 21.18 -13.57
CA TRP A 283 15.63 21.35 -12.17
C TRP A 283 14.68 20.74 -11.15
N ARG A 284 13.45 20.35 -11.52
CA ARG A 284 12.46 19.78 -10.59
C ARG A 284 12.97 18.57 -9.80
N PRO A 285 13.72 17.61 -10.39
CA PRO A 285 14.28 16.50 -9.63
C PRO A 285 15.29 16.97 -8.57
N VAL A 286 16.13 17.95 -8.89
CA VAL A 286 17.13 18.53 -7.97
C VAL A 286 16.43 19.29 -6.84
N ILE A 287 15.47 20.15 -7.16
CA ILE A 287 14.67 20.91 -6.19
C ILE A 287 13.95 19.96 -5.22
N ARG A 288 13.28 18.92 -5.74
CA ARG A 288 12.63 17.90 -4.91
C ARG A 288 13.61 17.19 -4.00
N CYS A 289 14.79 16.82 -4.52
CA CYS A 289 15.84 16.17 -3.74
C CYS A 289 16.29 17.06 -2.57
N VAL A 290 16.57 18.34 -2.85
CA VAL A 290 17.06 19.31 -1.86
C VAL A 290 16.01 19.60 -0.79
N LEU A 291 14.76 19.87 -1.18
CA LEU A 291 13.67 20.12 -0.24
C LEU A 291 13.41 18.88 0.64
N ALA A 292 13.47 17.68 0.07
CA ALA A 292 13.40 16.43 0.81
C ALA A 292 14.59 16.29 1.78
N ALA A 293 15.82 16.56 1.35
CA ALA A 293 17.01 16.52 2.22
C ALA A 293 16.93 17.49 3.41
N GLN A 294 16.18 18.59 3.28
CA GLN A 294 15.91 19.54 4.36
C GLN A 294 14.76 19.10 5.28
N GLY A 295 14.09 17.98 4.98
CA GLY A 295 12.87 17.57 5.67
C GLY A 295 11.71 18.55 5.47
N ARG A 296 11.74 19.33 4.38
CA ARG A 296 10.74 20.37 4.09
C ARG A 296 9.67 19.80 3.18
N THR A 297 8.49 19.62 3.76
CA THR A 297 7.31 19.05 3.13
C THR A 297 6.29 20.15 2.85
N TRP A 298 6.36 20.80 1.68
CA TRP A 298 5.33 21.72 1.20
C TRP A 298 5.12 21.54 -0.30
N LEU A 299 3.87 21.27 -0.70
CA LEU A 299 3.47 21.16 -2.11
C LEU A 299 3.57 22.49 -2.89
N ASP A 300 3.81 23.62 -2.22
CA ASP A 300 4.01 24.92 -2.86
C ASP A 300 5.49 25.25 -3.13
N SER A 301 6.43 24.61 -2.42
CA SER A 301 7.85 24.99 -2.46
C SER A 301 8.59 24.59 -3.74
N VAL A 302 8.18 23.54 -4.46
CA VAL A 302 8.87 23.16 -5.72
C VAL A 302 8.62 24.21 -6.79
N THR A 303 7.36 24.61 -6.98
CA THR A 303 6.96 25.62 -7.97
C THR A 303 7.47 26.99 -7.59
N ASP A 304 7.45 27.34 -6.30
CA ASP A 304 8.00 28.59 -5.79
C ASP A 304 9.52 28.69 -6.02
N VAL A 305 10.28 27.63 -5.69
CA VAL A 305 11.73 27.58 -5.95
C VAL A 305 12.02 27.57 -7.46
N GLU A 306 11.27 26.83 -8.27
CA GLU A 306 11.40 26.87 -9.73
C GLU A 306 11.12 28.27 -10.30
N THR A 307 10.14 28.97 -9.74
CA THR A 307 9.79 30.34 -10.12
C THR A 307 10.91 31.31 -9.72
N ILE A 308 11.46 31.18 -8.51
CA ILE A 308 12.66 31.93 -8.11
C ILE A 308 13.80 31.67 -9.11
N ILE A 309 14.16 30.42 -9.37
CA ILE A 309 15.24 30.06 -10.31
C ILE A 309 15.00 30.65 -11.71
N ARG A 310 13.75 30.67 -12.17
CA ARG A 310 13.36 31.29 -13.44
C ARG A 310 13.77 32.77 -13.48
N TYR A 311 13.41 33.53 -12.46
CA TYR A 311 13.65 34.97 -12.45
C TYR A 311 15.06 35.35 -12.02
N GLU A 312 15.69 34.58 -11.14
CA GLU A 312 17.03 34.85 -10.60
C GLU A 312 18.15 34.49 -11.59
N SER A 313 18.04 33.34 -12.28
CA SER A 313 19.14 32.82 -13.11
C SER A 313 18.71 32.33 -14.48
N SER A 314 17.41 32.36 -14.80
CA SER A 314 16.86 31.66 -15.98
C SER A 314 17.22 30.16 -16.01
N GLY A 315 17.52 29.55 -14.85
CA GLY A 315 17.94 28.15 -14.76
C GLY A 315 19.40 27.89 -15.13
N ARG A 316 20.25 28.92 -15.15
CA ARG A 316 21.69 28.81 -15.39
C ARG A 316 22.47 28.63 -14.08
N PRO A 317 23.13 27.49 -13.86
CA PRO A 317 23.86 27.24 -12.63
C PRO A 317 25.16 28.05 -12.53
N ASP A 318 25.66 28.57 -13.66
CA ASP A 318 26.85 29.41 -13.78
C ASP A 318 26.55 30.92 -13.72
N ALA A 319 25.29 31.31 -13.48
CA ALA A 319 24.88 32.72 -13.49
C ALA A 319 25.59 33.54 -12.40
N ILE A 320 26.04 34.74 -12.75
CA ILE A 320 26.67 35.72 -11.85
C ILE A 320 26.07 37.09 -12.12
N ASN A 321 25.59 37.76 -11.07
CA ASN A 321 25.19 39.16 -11.15
C ASN A 321 26.37 40.07 -10.77
N LEU A 322 26.77 40.96 -11.67
CA LEU A 322 27.91 41.89 -11.48
C LEU A 322 27.50 43.36 -11.37
N TRP A 323 26.20 43.65 -11.39
CA TRP A 323 25.70 45.02 -11.60
C TRP A 323 25.08 45.65 -10.34
N ASP A 324 24.80 44.85 -9.31
CA ASP A 324 24.14 45.32 -8.10
C ASP A 324 25.11 45.81 -7.02
N SER A 325 24.55 46.34 -5.92
CA SER A 325 25.34 46.84 -4.78
C SER A 325 26.18 45.74 -4.11
N ASN A 326 25.73 44.48 -4.17
CA ASN A 326 26.49 43.36 -3.63
C ASN A 326 27.73 43.07 -4.47
N ALA A 327 27.60 43.13 -5.80
CA ALA A 327 28.73 43.03 -6.72
C ALA A 327 29.74 44.17 -6.55
N GLN A 328 29.25 45.41 -6.38
CA GLN A 328 30.10 46.57 -6.06
C GLN A 328 30.84 46.41 -4.73
N ALA A 329 30.20 45.76 -3.75
CA ALA A 329 30.82 45.41 -2.47
C ALA A 329 31.71 44.15 -2.52
N GLY A 330 31.94 43.56 -3.71
CA GLY A 330 32.81 42.39 -3.89
C GLY A 330 32.14 41.04 -3.57
N HIS A 331 30.82 41.00 -3.40
CA HIS A 331 30.05 39.80 -3.06
C HIS A 331 28.92 39.54 -4.06
N PRO A 332 29.22 39.34 -5.36
CA PRO A 332 28.18 39.14 -6.37
C PRO A 332 27.32 37.91 -6.06
N SER A 333 26.02 38.03 -6.33
CA SER A 333 25.06 36.92 -6.29
C SER A 333 25.33 35.92 -7.41
N LYS A 334 25.22 34.62 -7.09
CA LYS A 334 25.68 33.54 -7.97
C LYS A 334 24.78 32.30 -7.91
N GLY A 335 24.79 31.53 -8.99
CA GLY A 335 24.10 30.24 -9.11
C GLY A 335 22.58 30.35 -9.28
N LEU A 336 21.90 29.20 -9.18
CA LEU A 336 20.49 29.07 -9.55
C LEU A 336 19.53 29.99 -8.78
N MET A 337 19.75 30.15 -7.47
CA MET A 337 18.95 30.98 -6.57
C MET A 337 19.61 32.33 -6.25
N GLN A 338 20.67 32.70 -6.99
CA GLN A 338 21.40 33.98 -6.87
C GLN A 338 21.78 34.33 -5.41
N VAL A 339 22.50 33.41 -4.76
CA VAL A 339 22.93 33.56 -3.37
C VAL A 339 24.33 34.19 -3.31
N ILE A 340 24.55 35.14 -2.39
CA ILE A 340 25.89 35.71 -2.12
C ILE A 340 26.74 34.77 -1.24
N GLN A 341 28.08 34.86 -1.35
CA GLN A 341 29.01 33.96 -0.63
C GLN A 341 28.76 33.90 0.89
N PRO A 342 28.62 35.03 1.63
CA PRO A 342 28.39 34.98 3.07
C PRO A 342 27.08 34.26 3.46
N THR A 343 26.03 34.43 2.66
CA THR A 343 24.74 33.73 2.86
C THR A 343 24.89 32.24 2.57
N PHE A 344 25.61 31.89 1.50
CA PHE A 344 25.88 30.49 1.17
C PHE A 344 26.64 29.78 2.29
N ASP A 345 27.72 30.37 2.78
CA ASP A 345 28.54 29.77 3.85
C ASP A 345 27.75 29.57 5.14
N ARG A 346 26.84 30.49 5.45
CA ARG A 346 25.97 30.42 6.64
C ARG A 346 24.87 29.37 6.53
N TRP A 347 24.29 29.19 5.34
CA TRP A 347 23.04 28.42 5.18
C TRP A 347 23.19 27.12 4.40
N ARG A 348 24.38 26.82 3.86
CA ARG A 348 24.67 25.57 3.16
C ARG A 348 24.58 24.35 4.09
N SER A 349 24.37 23.20 3.47
CA SER A 349 24.53 21.91 4.15
C SER A 349 26.02 21.58 4.32
N THR A 350 26.38 20.97 5.45
CA THR A 350 27.71 20.36 5.62
C THR A 350 27.87 19.05 4.85
N ALA A 351 26.77 18.46 4.36
CA ALA A 351 26.74 17.22 3.61
C ALA A 351 26.65 17.40 2.09
N LEU A 352 26.59 18.64 1.60
CA LEU A 352 26.60 19.00 0.16
C LEU A 352 27.94 19.64 -0.22
N SER A 353 28.15 19.85 -1.53
CA SER A 353 29.32 20.56 -2.05
C SER A 353 29.51 21.92 -1.38
N THR A 354 30.77 22.31 -1.17
CA THR A 354 31.16 23.66 -0.76
C THR A 354 31.25 24.63 -1.93
N ASP A 355 31.12 24.13 -3.16
CA ASP A 355 31.02 24.97 -4.36
C ASP A 355 29.64 25.64 -4.42
N LEU A 356 29.64 26.97 -4.45
CA LEU A 356 28.43 27.78 -4.54
C LEU A 356 27.68 27.57 -5.85
N PHE A 357 28.37 27.23 -6.94
CA PHE A 357 27.75 26.96 -8.24
C PHE A 357 27.12 25.57 -8.32
N ASN A 358 27.38 24.69 -7.35
CA ASN A 358 26.73 23.39 -7.30
C ASN A 358 25.21 23.58 -7.12
N PRO A 359 24.37 23.11 -8.07
CA PRO A 359 22.93 23.33 -8.04
C PRO A 359 22.26 22.94 -6.72
N SER A 360 22.57 21.75 -6.22
CA SER A 360 21.98 21.24 -4.99
C SER A 360 22.39 22.06 -3.77
N ALA A 361 23.67 22.43 -3.67
CA ALA A 361 24.16 23.26 -2.56
C ALA A 361 23.57 24.68 -2.61
N ASN A 362 23.52 25.28 -3.81
CA ASN A 362 22.98 26.62 -4.03
C ASN A 362 21.50 26.69 -3.65
N ILE A 363 20.70 25.73 -4.15
CA ILE A 363 19.27 25.65 -3.82
C ILE A 363 19.08 25.43 -2.32
N PHE A 364 19.88 24.56 -1.70
CA PHE A 364 19.76 24.27 -0.28
C PHE A 364 19.99 25.54 0.56
N ALA A 365 21.06 26.28 0.27
CA ALA A 365 21.37 27.52 0.97
C ALA A 365 20.31 28.60 0.75
N GLY A 366 19.86 28.80 -0.51
CA GLY A 366 18.84 29.78 -0.86
C GLY A 366 17.50 29.51 -0.16
N VAL A 367 17.06 28.26 -0.13
CA VAL A 367 15.83 27.87 0.58
C VAL A 367 15.96 28.10 2.09
N ASN A 368 17.09 27.74 2.70
CA ASN A 368 17.30 27.97 4.12
C ASN A 368 17.29 29.45 4.49
N TYR A 369 17.95 30.29 3.68
CA TYR A 369 17.90 31.74 3.82
C TYR A 369 16.46 32.27 3.73
N ALA A 370 15.73 31.90 2.68
CA ALA A 370 14.36 32.37 2.46
C ALA A 370 13.43 32.00 3.62
N VAL A 371 13.52 30.76 4.12
CA VAL A 371 12.74 30.33 5.28
C VAL A 371 13.15 31.09 6.54
N ASN A 372 14.44 31.29 6.78
CA ASN A 372 14.88 32.02 7.97
C ASN A 372 14.46 33.49 7.94
N ARG A 373 14.53 34.12 6.76
CA ARG A 373 14.28 35.56 6.58
C ARG A 373 12.81 35.93 6.46
N TYR A 374 12.01 35.06 5.83
CA TYR A 374 10.61 35.33 5.47
C TYR A 374 9.61 34.30 6.06
N GLY A 375 10.10 33.34 6.86
CA GLY A 375 9.30 32.26 7.46
C GLY A 375 8.95 31.12 6.49
N SER A 376 8.93 31.38 5.18
CA SER A 376 8.69 30.40 4.12
C SER A 376 9.24 30.92 2.79
N VAL A 377 9.61 30.00 1.89
CA VAL A 377 9.92 30.35 0.49
C VAL A 377 8.72 31.07 -0.16
N HIS A 378 7.50 30.66 0.18
CA HIS A 378 6.28 31.25 -0.38
C HIS A 378 6.17 32.76 -0.09
N ASN A 379 6.75 33.23 1.01
CA ASN A 379 6.68 34.62 1.47
C ASN A 379 7.80 35.50 0.91
N VAL A 380 8.64 34.95 0.03
CA VAL A 380 9.68 35.73 -0.65
C VAL A 380 9.02 36.89 -1.44
N PRO A 381 9.53 38.14 -1.32
CA PRO A 381 8.91 39.32 -1.91
C PRO A 381 8.57 39.20 -3.41
N GLY A 382 9.43 38.58 -4.20
CA GLY A 382 9.19 38.35 -5.63
C GLY A 382 7.97 37.48 -5.90
N LEU A 383 7.80 36.40 -5.14
CA LEU A 383 6.64 35.52 -5.27
C LEU A 383 5.35 36.18 -4.77
N VAL A 384 5.43 36.93 -3.67
CA VAL A 384 4.30 37.74 -3.16
C VAL A 384 3.85 38.76 -4.20
N SER A 385 4.80 39.46 -4.83
CA SER A 385 4.53 40.46 -5.87
C SER A 385 3.86 39.84 -7.10
N LEU A 386 4.39 38.71 -7.60
CA LEU A 386 3.80 37.99 -8.74
C LEU A 386 2.36 37.54 -8.46
N ARG A 387 2.08 37.02 -7.26
CA ARG A 387 0.71 36.62 -6.88
C ARG A 387 -0.24 37.80 -6.79
N ALA A 388 0.26 39.00 -6.51
CA ALA A 388 -0.51 40.24 -6.53
C ALA A 388 -0.61 40.88 -7.93
N GLY A 389 -0.10 40.21 -8.99
CA GLY A 389 -0.08 40.74 -10.37
C GLY A 389 1.02 41.76 -10.65
N GLY A 390 1.95 41.96 -9.71
CA GLY A 390 3.10 42.85 -9.86
C GLY A 390 4.32 42.17 -10.48
N PRO A 391 5.38 42.93 -10.80
CA PRO A 391 6.64 42.39 -11.31
C PRO A 391 7.38 41.59 -10.24
N TYR A 392 8.22 40.63 -10.66
CA TYR A 392 9.10 39.91 -9.74
C TYR A 392 10.13 40.86 -9.10
N LYS A 393 10.49 40.59 -7.84
CA LYS A 393 11.48 41.33 -7.05
C LYS A 393 12.45 40.32 -6.43
N GLY A 394 13.75 40.45 -6.70
CA GLY A 394 14.78 39.64 -6.05
C GLY A 394 14.82 39.85 -4.53
N TYR A 395 15.51 38.96 -3.81
CA TYR A 395 15.51 38.92 -2.35
C TYR A 395 16.89 38.93 -1.69
#